data_AF-A0AAJ6D0N3-F1
#
_entry.id   AF-A0AAJ6D0N3-F1
#
_cell.length_a   1.000
_cell.length_b   1.000
_cell.length_c   1.000
_cell.angle_alpha   90.00
_cell.angle_beta   90.00
_cell.angle_gamma   90.00
#
_symmetry.space_group_name_H-M   'P 1'
#
loop_
_entity.id
_entity.type
_entity.pdbx_description
1 polymer ?
#
loop_
_entity_poly.entity_id
_entity_poly.type
_entity_poly.pdbx_seq_one_letter_code
_entity_poly.pdbx_strand_id
1 'polypeptide(L)' 'MAEAGVAFARGEAAQVERRTKIIAAHPMGRMGLPSEVATAVGYLLDDAAGFTIGAALTVDGGSLA' A
#
# COMPACT_ATOMS: atom_id res chain seq x y z
N MET A 1 31.52 18.32 -4.63
CA MET A 1 30.23 18.93 -4.28
C MET A 1 29.16 18.72 -5.35
N ALA A 2 29.46 18.81 -6.66
CA ALA A 2 28.47 18.63 -7.74
C ALA A 2 27.91 17.19 -7.91
N GLU A 3 28.72 16.14 -7.70
CA GLU A 3 28.29 14.73 -7.87
C GLU A 3 27.22 14.28 -6.86
N ALA A 4 27.30 14.76 -5.61
CA ALA A 4 26.34 14.39 -4.57
C ALA A 4 24.92 14.93 -4.85
N GLY A 5 24.81 16.10 -5.48
CA GLY A 5 23.51 16.65 -5.89
C GLY A 5 22.83 15.84 -7.01
N VAL A 6 23.61 15.29 -7.94
CA VAL A 6 23.10 14.44 -9.02
C VAL A 6 22.66 13.07 -8.50
N ALA A 7 23.41 12.49 -7.55
CA ALA A 7 23.04 11.23 -6.91
C ALA A 7 21.74 11.35 -6.09
N PHE A 8 21.56 12.45 -5.36
CA PHE A 8 20.33 12.72 -4.61
C PHE A 8 19.12 12.89 -5.53
N ALA A 9 19.25 13.67 -6.60
CA ALA A 9 18.18 13.87 -7.58
C ALA A 9 17.76 12.56 -8.28
N ARG A 10 18.72 11.68 -8.58
CA ARG A 10 18.44 10.34 -9.14
C ARG A 10 17.69 9.46 -8.14
N GLY A 11 18.03 9.55 -6.85
CA GLY A 11 17.33 8.82 -5.79
C GLY A 11 15.87 9.24 -5.66
N GLU A 12 15.60 10.55 -5.72
CA GLU A 12 14.25 11.09 -5.69
C GLU A 12 13.43 10.68 -6.92
N ALA A 13 14.01 10.80 -8.11
CA ALA A 13 13.36 10.36 -9.36
C ALA A 13 13.00 8.86 -9.34
N ALA A 14 13.90 8.01 -8.85
CA ALA A 14 13.65 6.58 -8.71
C ALA A 14 12.52 6.28 -7.70
N GLN A 15 12.44 7.05 -6.61
CA GLN A 15 11.35 6.93 -5.63
C GLN A 15 10.00 7.34 -6.21
N VAL A 16 9.97 8.45 -6.97
CA VAL A 16 8.76 8.90 -7.68
C VAL A 16 8.30 7.85 -8.67
N GLU A 17 9.20 7.32 -9.51
CA GLU A 17 8.88 6.28 -10.48
C GLU A 17 8.33 5.02 -9.79
N ARG A 18 8.95 4.59 -8.70
CA ARG A 18 8.47 3.44 -7.92
C ARG A 18 7.07 3.67 -7.36
N ARG A 19 6.81 4.85 -6.80
CA ARG A 19 5.50 5.21 -6.26
C ARG A 19 4.43 5.25 -7.35
N THR A 20 4.75 5.79 -8.53
CA THR A 20 3.85 5.79 -9.69
C THR A 20 3.52 4.38 -10.15
N LYS A 21 4.50 3.49 -10.24
CA LYS A 21 4.27 2.08 -10.60
C LYS A 21 3.38 1.36 -9.60
N ILE A 22 3.58 1.58 -8.31
CA ILE A 22 2.72 1.01 -7.26
C ILE A 22 1.29 1.52 -7.43
N ILE A 23 1.10 2.84 -7.52
CA ILE A 23 -0.24 3.43 -7.68
C ILE A 23 -0.96 2.86 -8.92
N ALA A 24 -0.25 2.72 -10.04
CA ALA A 24 -0.83 2.18 -11.28
C ALA A 24 -1.23 0.70 -11.18
N ALA A 25 -0.59 -0.07 -10.31
CA ALA A 25 -0.94 -1.47 -10.06
C ALA A 25 -2.21 -1.65 -9.21
N HIS A 26 -2.69 -0.59 -8.55
CA HIS A 26 -3.88 -0.64 -7.71
C HIS A 26 -5.05 -0.02 -8.48
N PRO A 27 -6.13 -0.74 -8.82
CA PRO A 27 -7.32 -0.20 -9.46
C PRO A 27 -7.91 1.04 -8.78
N MET A 28 -7.79 1.14 -7.45
CA MET A 28 -8.18 2.35 -6.70
C MET A 28 -7.37 3.61 -7.05
N GLY A 29 -6.26 3.49 -7.78
CA GLY A 29 -5.49 4.62 -8.31
C GLY A 29 -4.78 5.45 -7.24
N ARG A 30 -4.56 4.89 -6.04
CA ARG A 30 -3.85 5.57 -4.94
C ARG A 30 -3.12 4.58 -4.03
N MET A 31 -2.21 5.13 -3.22
CA MET A 31 -1.64 4.40 -2.10
C MET A 31 -2.70 4.15 -1.03
N GLY A 32 -2.65 2.96 -0.43
CA GLY A 32 -3.38 2.66 0.80
C GLY A 32 -2.87 3.49 1.97
N LEU A 33 -3.75 3.74 2.94
CA LEU A 33 -3.45 4.38 4.21
C LEU A 33 -3.31 3.31 5.31
N PRO A 34 -2.42 3.49 6.30
CA PRO A 34 -2.31 2.58 7.44
C PRO A 34 -3.64 2.36 8.18
N SER A 35 -4.50 3.38 8.22
CA SER A 35 -5.82 3.30 8.84
C SER A 35 -6.74 2.29 8.16
N GLU A 36 -6.59 2.04 6.87
CA GLU A 36 -7.43 1.07 6.13
C GLU A 36 -7.10 -0.36 6.56
N VAL A 37 -5.81 -0.66 6.76
CA VAL A 37 -5.37 -1.93 7.34
C VAL A 37 -5.85 -2.04 8.79
N ALA A 38 -5.72 -0.98 9.58
CA ALA A 38 -6.18 -0.97 10.97
C ALA A 38 -7.69 -1.23 11.09
N THR A 39 -8.50 -0.65 10.20
CA THR A 39 -9.94 -0.91 10.14
C THR A 39 -10.25 -2.37 9.77
N ALA A 40 -9.54 -2.95 8.80
CA ALA A 40 -9.72 -4.35 8.44
C ALA A 40 -9.34 -5.31 9.58
N VAL A 41 -8.26 -5.00 10.31
CA VAL A 41 -7.89 -5.72 11.53
C VAL A 41 -8.98 -5.56 12.59
N GLY A 42 -9.51 -4.34 12.78
CA GLY A 42 -10.61 -4.08 13.69
C GLY A 42 -11.85 -4.93 13.40
N TYR A 43 -12.22 -5.06 12.12
CA TYR A 43 -13.28 -5.96 11.69
C TYR A 43 -13.01 -7.42 12.07
N LEU A 44 -11.79 -7.92 11.85
CA LEU A 44 -11.42 -9.30 12.19
C LEU A 44 -11.38 -9.57 13.71
N LEU A 45 -11.27 -8.52 14.52
CA LEU A 45 -11.32 -8.61 15.98
C LEU A 45 -12.74 -8.41 16.55
N ASP A 46 -13.71 -8.02 15.72
CA ASP A 46 -15.10 -7.83 16.12
C ASP A 46 -15.80 -9.18 16.33
N ASP A 47 -16.71 -9.25 17.31
CA ASP A 47 -17.49 -10.46 17.60
C ASP A 47 -18.31 -10.93 16.38
N ALA A 48 -18.73 -10.01 15.51
CA ALA A 48 -19.43 -10.34 14.27
C ALA A 48 -18.59 -11.15 13.27
N ALA A 49 -17.25 -11.11 13.38
CA ALA A 49 -16.34 -11.92 12.57
C ALA A 49 -16.11 -13.32 13.17
N GLY A 50 -16.83 -13.72 14.22
CA GLY A 50 -16.58 -14.97 14.97
C GLY A 50 -16.65 -16.28 14.18
N PHE A 51 -17.19 -16.29 12.96
CA PHE A 51 -17.19 -17.46 12.05
C PHE A 51 -16.20 -17.34 10.89
N THR A 52 -15.41 -16.26 10.83
CA THR A 52 -14.40 -16.01 9.81
C THR A 52 -13.04 -16.51 10.30
N ILE A 53 -12.78 -17.80 10.07
CA ILE A 53 -11.53 -18.46 10.46
C ILE A 53 -10.80 -19.00 9.22
N GLY A 54 -9.46 -18.98 9.25
CA GLY A 54 -8.63 -19.51 8.16
C GLY A 54 -8.71 -18.76 6.83
N ALA A 55 -9.41 -17.62 6.79
CA ALA A 55 -9.52 -16.76 5.61
C ALA A 55 -8.47 -15.65 5.63
N ALA A 56 -8.01 -15.24 4.43
CA ALA A 56 -7.19 -14.06 4.25
C ALA A 56 -8.07 -12.91 3.74
N LEU A 57 -8.15 -11.81 4.51
CA LEU A 57 -8.82 -10.58 4.07
C LEU A 57 -7.81 -9.69 3.34
N THR A 58 -7.92 -9.61 2.02
CA THR A 58 -7.05 -8.77 1.19
C THR A 58 -7.42 -7.29 1.34
N VAL A 59 -6.41 -6.44 1.61
CA VAL A 59 -6.55 -4.98 1.73
C VAL A 59 -5.48 -4.31 0.86
N ASP A 60 -5.72 -4.25 -0.44
CA ASP A 60 -4.68 -3.93 -1.44
C ASP A 60 -5.17 -2.98 -2.54
N GLY A 61 -6.33 -2.34 -2.35
CA GLY A 61 -6.93 -1.47 -3.35
C GLY A 61 -7.22 -2.12 -4.71
N GLY A 62 -7.35 -3.46 -4.73
CA GLY A 62 -7.65 -4.27 -5.92
C GLY A 62 -6.42 -4.77 -6.67
N SER A 63 -5.20 -4.69 -6.11
CA SER A 63 -3.99 -5.07 -6.83
C SER A 63 -3.89 -6.56 -7.17
N LEU A 64 -4.51 -7.44 -6.37
CA LEU A 64 -4.49 -8.90 -6.52
C LEU A 64 -5.81 -9.48 -7.03
N ALA A 65 -6.89 -8.68 -7.02
CA ALA A 65 -8.26 -9.12 -7.28
C ALA A 65 -8.74 -8.77 -8.69
#